data_AF-A0A9C8WQA9-F1
#
_entry.id   AF-A0A9C8WQA9-F1
#
_cell.length_a   1.000
_cell.length_b   1.000
_cell.length_c   1.000
_cell.angle_alpha   90.00
_cell.angle_beta   90.00
_cell.angle_gamma   90.00
#
_symmetry.space_group_name_H-M   'P 1'
#
loop_
_entity.id
_entity.type
_entity.pdbx_description
1 polymer ?
#
loop_
_entity_poly.entity_id
_entity_poly.type
_entity_poly.pdbx_seq_one_letter_code
_entity_poly.pdbx_strand_id
1 'polypeptide(L)'
;MHFEVLVEDQSGKIALQVLLEKIIGPNGHEHSFKIHAYNGIGRLPKKRQGITSPQKRILLDRLPTLLRGYGKSLQDVSAAVLVVVDLDRKDCLSFKQELVDVLNSCNPKPTTLFRIAIEEGEAWLLGDKDAVKRAYPDAKSQALTSYRQDSICGTWEKLADAIYQGGAHKL
;
A
#
# COMPACT_ATOMS: atom_id res chain seq x y z
N MET A 1 2.18 -7.37 20.25
CA MET A 1 0.92 -7.11 19.50
C MET A 1 1.03 -7.69 18.10
N HIS A 2 -0.08 -8.16 17.50
CA HIS A 2 -0.11 -8.69 16.13
C HIS A 2 -0.63 -7.66 15.11
N PHE A 3 -0.11 -7.67 13.88
CA PHE A 3 -0.56 -6.81 12.78
C PHE A 3 -0.95 -7.60 11.53
N GLU A 4 -2.20 -7.45 11.11
CA GLU A 4 -2.68 -7.95 9.81
C GLU A 4 -2.57 -6.82 8.78
N VAL A 5 -1.61 -6.92 7.88
CA VAL A 5 -1.29 -5.86 6.91
C VAL A 5 -1.89 -6.19 5.56
N LEU A 6 -2.74 -5.32 5.05
CA LEU A 6 -3.36 -5.42 3.72
C LEU A 6 -2.73 -4.39 2.80
N VAL A 7 -2.18 -4.85 1.68
CA VAL A 7 -1.52 -4.00 0.68
C VAL A 7 -2.01 -4.37 -0.71
N GLU A 8 -2.15 -3.37 -1.57
CA GLU A 8 -2.81 -3.52 -2.86
C GLU A 8 -2.06 -4.41 -3.86
N ASP A 9 -0.75 -4.53 -3.74
CA ASP A 9 0.10 -5.20 -4.72
C ASP A 9 1.24 -6.02 -4.08
N GLN A 10 2.05 -6.64 -4.94
CA GLN A 10 3.18 -7.47 -4.51
C GLN A 10 4.42 -6.63 -4.17
N SER A 11 4.63 -5.51 -4.85
CA SER A 11 5.74 -4.55 -4.63
C SER A 11 5.68 -3.97 -3.22
N GLY A 12 4.52 -3.44 -2.83
CA GLY A 12 4.26 -2.90 -1.50
C GLY A 12 4.43 -3.96 -0.42
N LYS A 13 4.07 -5.23 -0.66
CA LYS A 13 4.35 -6.32 0.28
C LYS A 13 5.85 -6.50 0.51
N ILE A 14 6.66 -6.51 -0.56
CA ILE A 14 8.11 -6.67 -0.45
C ILE A 14 8.71 -5.50 0.34
N ALA A 15 8.31 -4.27 0.02
CA ALA A 15 8.76 -3.08 0.73
C ALA A 15 8.39 -3.13 2.23
N LEU A 16 7.12 -3.41 2.54
CA LEU A 16 6.63 -3.46 3.91
C LEU A 16 7.26 -4.59 4.73
N GLN A 17 7.64 -5.72 4.13
CA GLN A 17 8.37 -6.78 4.84
C GLN A 17 9.68 -6.23 5.43
N VAL A 18 10.45 -5.49 4.62
CA VAL A 18 11.72 -4.90 5.06
C VAL A 18 11.50 -3.77 6.06
N LEU A 19 10.49 -2.92 5.84
CA LEU A 19 10.24 -1.75 6.68
C LEU A 19 9.72 -2.14 8.06
N LEU A 20 8.78 -3.10 8.14
CA LEU A 20 8.21 -3.52 9.42
C LEU A 20 9.27 -4.15 10.32
N GLU A 21 10.16 -4.99 9.78
CA GLU A 21 11.26 -5.56 10.57
C GLU A 21 12.19 -4.50 11.16
N LYS A 22 12.42 -3.40 10.43
CA LYS A 22 13.25 -2.28 10.90
C LYS A 22 12.53 -1.38 11.91
N ILE A 23 11.22 -1.25 11.83
CA ILE A 23 10.44 -0.32 12.66
C ILE A 23 9.98 -0.98 13.97
N ILE A 24 9.43 -2.20 13.88
CA ILE A 24 8.83 -2.91 15.03
C ILE A 24 9.62 -4.16 15.45
N GLY A 25 10.81 -4.34 14.87
CA GLY A 25 11.70 -5.46 15.14
C GLY A 25 11.34 -6.74 14.37
N PRO A 26 12.14 -7.80 14.54
CA PRO A 26 11.94 -9.07 13.85
C PRO A 26 10.57 -9.69 14.11
N ASN A 27 9.94 -10.21 13.06
CA ASN A 27 8.61 -10.80 13.14
C ASN A 27 8.56 -11.98 14.14
N GLY A 28 7.67 -11.90 15.12
CA GLY A 28 7.44 -12.96 16.11
C GLY A 28 8.26 -12.81 17.40
N HIS A 29 9.05 -11.74 17.54
CA HIS A 29 9.75 -11.45 18.79
C HIS A 29 8.84 -10.66 19.76
N GLU A 30 8.83 -9.33 19.69
CA GLU A 30 7.94 -8.48 20.50
C GLU A 30 6.59 -8.21 19.79
N HIS A 31 6.67 -8.03 18.47
CA HIS A 31 5.54 -7.85 17.59
C HIS A 31 5.54 -8.92 16.52
N SER A 32 4.35 -9.31 16.05
CA SER A 32 4.21 -10.19 14.90
C SER A 32 3.36 -9.52 13.83
N PHE A 33 3.60 -9.85 12.57
CA PHE A 33 2.82 -9.31 11.47
C PHE A 33 2.67 -10.33 10.33
N LYS A 34 1.59 -10.18 9.58
CA LYS A 34 1.33 -10.93 8.35
C LYS A 34 0.90 -9.96 7.26
N ILE A 35 1.58 -10.03 6.11
CA ILE A 35 1.32 -9.13 4.98
C ILE A 35 0.60 -9.87 3.84
N HIS A 36 -0.57 -9.36 3.49
CA HIS A 36 -1.44 -9.86 2.43
C HIS A 36 -1.43 -8.90 1.25
N ALA A 37 -0.79 -9.35 0.16
CA ALA A 37 -0.85 -8.69 -1.13
C ALA A 37 -2.15 -9.06 -1.86
N TYR A 38 -2.65 -8.07 -2.59
CA TYR A 38 -3.79 -8.17 -3.50
C TYR A 38 -3.32 -7.92 -4.95
N ASN A 39 -4.24 -7.94 -5.91
CA ASN A 39 -3.97 -7.76 -7.34
C ASN A 39 -4.50 -6.39 -7.80
N GLY A 40 -4.21 -5.36 -7.02
CA GLY A 40 -4.63 -3.98 -7.24
C GLY A 40 -5.63 -3.46 -6.21
N ILE A 41 -5.70 -2.13 -6.14
CA ILE A 41 -6.54 -1.37 -5.21
C ILE A 41 -8.04 -1.59 -5.45
N GLY A 42 -8.51 -1.43 -6.69
CA GLY A 42 -9.93 -1.52 -7.04
C GLY A 42 -10.77 -0.32 -6.63
N ARG A 43 -12.04 -0.57 -6.29
CA ARG A 43 -12.96 0.48 -5.83
C ARG A 43 -13.81 -0.02 -4.68
N LEU A 44 -14.13 0.86 -3.75
CA LEU A 44 -15.09 0.52 -2.70
C LEU A 44 -16.46 0.23 -3.34
N PRO A 45 -17.14 -0.86 -2.93
CA PRO A 45 -18.44 -1.21 -3.50
C PRO A 45 -19.47 -0.13 -3.16
N LYS A 46 -20.16 0.39 -4.17
CA LYS A 46 -21.31 1.28 -3.96
C LYS A 46 -22.43 0.48 -3.27
N LYS A 47 -23.14 1.11 -2.32
CA LYS A 47 -24.16 0.46 -1.46
C LYS A 47 -25.02 -0.53 -2.26
N ARG A 48 -25.04 -1.78 -1.78
CA ARG A 48 -25.88 -2.89 -2.25
C ARG A 48 -25.68 -3.26 -3.71
N GLN A 49 -24.54 -3.84 -4.08
CA GLN A 49 -24.49 -4.67 -5.29
C GLN A 49 -23.29 -5.60 -5.33
N GLY A 50 -23.61 -6.88 -5.59
CA GLY A 50 -22.74 -7.79 -6.32
C GLY A 50 -21.77 -8.60 -5.47
N ILE A 51 -21.94 -9.91 -5.53
CA ILE A 51 -20.92 -10.90 -5.16
C ILE A 51 -19.63 -10.52 -5.90
N THR A 52 -18.64 -9.99 -5.18
CA THR A 52 -17.29 -9.80 -5.73
C THR A 52 -16.76 -11.16 -6.14
N SER A 53 -16.39 -11.34 -7.42
CA SER A 53 -15.82 -12.60 -7.91
C SER A 53 -14.68 -13.03 -6.97
N PRO A 54 -14.76 -14.24 -6.37
CA PRO A 54 -13.70 -14.77 -5.53
C PRO A 54 -12.34 -14.90 -6.24
N GLN A 55 -12.32 -14.84 -7.57
CA GLN A 55 -11.10 -14.89 -8.37
C GLN A 55 -10.38 -13.54 -8.44
N LYS A 56 -11.11 -12.41 -8.34
CA LYS A 56 -10.52 -11.07 -8.31
C LYS A 56 -10.09 -10.74 -6.88
N ARG A 57 -8.80 -10.91 -6.57
CA ARG A 57 -8.19 -10.49 -5.30
C ARG A 57 -7.97 -8.98 -5.30
N ILE A 58 -9.04 -8.20 -5.39
CA ILE A 58 -8.98 -6.74 -5.38
C ILE A 58 -9.25 -6.24 -3.95
N LEU A 59 -8.40 -5.34 -3.44
CA LEU A 59 -8.40 -4.99 -2.02
C LEU A 59 -9.66 -4.25 -1.59
N LEU A 60 -9.97 -3.10 -2.21
CA LEU A 60 -11.11 -2.25 -1.80
C LEU A 60 -12.46 -2.94 -2.02
N ASP A 61 -12.59 -3.74 -3.07
CA ASP A 61 -13.78 -4.56 -3.35
C ASP A 61 -14.10 -5.48 -2.15
N ARG A 62 -13.06 -6.04 -1.51
CA ARG A 62 -13.19 -7.00 -0.40
C ARG A 62 -13.09 -6.38 0.98
N LEU A 63 -12.61 -5.15 1.08
CA LEU A 63 -12.30 -4.48 2.34
C LEU A 63 -13.45 -4.57 3.37
N PRO A 64 -14.73 -4.33 3.01
CA PRO A 64 -15.83 -4.47 3.98
C PRO A 64 -15.95 -5.88 4.56
N THR A 65 -15.75 -6.92 3.75
CA THR A 65 -15.85 -8.32 4.18
C THR A 65 -14.63 -8.73 5.00
N LEU A 66 -13.44 -8.27 4.62
CA LEU A 66 -12.19 -8.51 5.36
C LEU A 66 -12.27 -7.89 6.76
N LEU A 67 -12.65 -6.62 6.88
CA LEU A 67 -12.76 -5.94 8.17
C LEU A 67 -13.82 -6.57 9.07
N ARG A 68 -14.97 -7.00 8.54
CA ARG A 68 -15.95 -7.78 9.32
C ARG A 68 -15.40 -9.14 9.78
N GLY A 69 -14.60 -9.80 8.94
CA GLY A 69 -13.92 -11.05 9.29
C GLY A 69 -12.94 -10.85 10.44
N TYR A 70 -12.05 -9.86 10.29
CA TYR A 70 -11.07 -9.51 11.33
C TYR A 70 -11.71 -9.03 12.62
N GLY A 71 -12.81 -8.27 12.54
CA GLY A 71 -13.58 -7.88 13.71
C GLY A 71 -13.98 -9.08 14.56
N LYS A 72 -14.35 -10.21 13.92
CA LYS A 72 -14.74 -11.44 14.61
C LYS A 72 -13.54 -12.26 15.06
N SER A 73 -12.53 -12.42 14.20
CA SER A 73 -11.40 -13.32 14.46
C SER A 73 -10.34 -12.72 15.40
N LEU A 74 -10.28 -11.40 15.53
CA LEU A 74 -9.30 -10.68 16.34
C LEU A 74 -9.92 -10.00 17.57
N GLN A 75 -11.20 -10.24 17.86
CA GLN A 75 -11.94 -9.52 18.89
C GLN A 75 -11.27 -9.55 20.27
N ASP A 76 -10.72 -10.71 20.64
CA ASP A 76 -10.08 -10.95 21.94
C ASP A 76 -8.55 -11.09 21.83
N VAL A 77 -7.98 -10.61 20.73
CA VAL A 77 -6.54 -10.65 20.46
C VAL A 77 -6.00 -9.23 20.48
N SER A 78 -4.82 -9.02 21.10
CA SER A 78 -4.07 -7.77 20.94
C SER A 78 -3.55 -7.65 19.51
N ALA A 79 -4.40 -7.16 18.61
CA ALA A 79 -4.13 -7.07 17.18
C ALA A 79 -4.72 -5.81 16.53
N ALA A 80 -4.13 -5.41 15.41
CA ALA A 80 -4.65 -4.35 14.55
C ALA A 80 -4.55 -4.73 13.08
N VAL A 81 -5.51 -4.24 12.28
CA VAL A 81 -5.47 -4.32 10.82
C VAL A 81 -4.82 -3.05 10.28
N LEU A 82 -3.72 -3.16 9.56
CA LEU A 82 -3.07 -2.05 8.87
C LEU A 82 -3.41 -2.14 7.38
N VAL A 83 -4.13 -1.16 6.84
CA VAL A 83 -4.49 -1.11 5.43
C VAL A 83 -3.65 -0.02 4.76
N VAL A 84 -2.78 -0.42 3.84
CA VAL A 84 -1.91 0.46 3.06
C VAL A 84 -2.38 0.45 1.62
N VAL A 85 -2.72 1.62 1.09
CA VAL A 85 -3.25 1.80 -0.27
C VAL A 85 -2.67 3.07 -0.89
N ASP A 86 -2.65 3.11 -2.21
CA ASP A 86 -2.17 4.25 -2.96
C ASP A 86 -3.30 5.28 -3.13
N LEU A 87 -2.91 6.56 -3.12
CA LEU A 87 -3.84 7.65 -3.37
C LEU A 87 -4.35 7.63 -4.82
N ASP A 88 -3.49 7.23 -5.75
CA ASP A 88 -3.64 7.48 -7.18
C ASP A 88 -3.99 8.95 -7.44
N ARG A 89 -5.05 9.21 -8.21
CA ARG A 89 -5.59 10.54 -8.52
C ARG A 89 -6.79 10.93 -7.66
N LYS A 90 -6.97 10.29 -6.49
CA LYS A 90 -8.10 10.58 -5.59
C LYS A 90 -7.80 11.79 -4.70
N ASP A 91 -8.85 12.38 -4.15
CA ASP A 91 -8.70 13.32 -3.03
C ASP A 91 -8.43 12.54 -1.74
N CYS A 92 -7.33 12.86 -1.05
CA CYS A 92 -6.87 12.07 0.10
C CYS A 92 -7.84 12.11 1.27
N LEU A 93 -8.42 13.28 1.55
CA LEU A 93 -9.35 13.44 2.68
C LEU A 93 -10.66 12.68 2.42
N SER A 94 -11.23 12.86 1.24
CA SER A 94 -12.45 12.16 0.83
C SER A 94 -12.23 10.65 0.81
N PHE A 95 -11.13 10.19 0.22
CA PHE A 95 -10.83 8.75 0.15
C PHE A 95 -10.59 8.15 1.54
N LYS A 96 -9.88 8.85 2.43
CA LYS A 96 -9.70 8.45 3.82
C LYS A 96 -11.04 8.33 4.55
N GLN A 97 -11.97 9.27 4.32
CA GLN A 97 -13.29 9.22 4.92
C GLN A 97 -14.08 8.01 4.44
N GLU A 98 -14.03 7.66 3.15
CA GLU A 98 -14.69 6.46 2.62
C GLU A 98 -14.18 5.18 3.31
N LEU A 99 -12.87 5.06 3.52
CA LEU A 99 -12.27 3.91 4.24
C LEU A 99 -12.74 3.83 5.70
N VAL A 100 -12.80 4.98 6.38
CA VAL A 100 -13.29 5.08 7.75
C VAL A 100 -14.78 4.74 7.84
N ASP A 101 -15.59 5.14 6.88
CA ASP A 101 -17.01 4.80 6.83
C ASP A 101 -17.23 3.29 6.67
N VAL A 102 -16.40 2.62 5.86
CA VAL A 102 -16.41 1.15 5.76
C VAL A 102 -16.10 0.51 7.11
N LEU A 103 -15.08 0.99 7.82
CA LEU A 103 -14.74 0.49 9.17
C LEU A 103 -15.89 0.72 10.15
N ASN A 104 -16.50 1.90 10.13
CA ASN A 104 -17.61 2.25 11.03
C ASN A 104 -18.87 1.41 10.76
N SER A 105 -19.01 0.85 9.56
CA SER A 105 -20.09 -0.10 9.23
C SER A 105 -19.85 -1.53 9.74
N CYS A 106 -18.67 -1.83 10.29
CA CYS A 106 -18.32 -3.16 10.79
C CYS A 106 -18.80 -3.38 12.23
N ASN A 107 -19.37 -4.55 12.49
CA ASN A 107 -19.69 -5.01 13.83
C ASN A 107 -19.47 -6.54 13.92
N PRO A 108 -18.60 -7.03 14.81
CA PRO A 108 -17.63 -6.27 15.62
C PRO A 108 -16.66 -5.42 14.77
N LYS A 109 -16.23 -4.28 15.31
CA LYS A 109 -15.33 -3.33 14.65
C LYS A 109 -13.88 -3.63 15.05
N PRO A 110 -12.99 -4.08 14.14
CA PRO A 110 -11.58 -4.32 14.48
C PRO A 110 -10.83 -3.01 14.71
N THR A 111 -9.78 -3.05 15.54
CA THR A 111 -8.77 -1.98 15.59
C THR A 111 -8.10 -1.88 14.23
N THR A 112 -8.27 -0.75 13.53
CA THR A 112 -7.81 -0.60 12.14
C THR A 112 -7.12 0.75 11.91
N LEU A 113 -6.00 0.72 11.19
CA LEU A 113 -5.25 1.89 10.74
C LEU A 113 -5.24 1.92 9.22
N PHE A 114 -5.77 3.00 8.62
CA PHE A 114 -5.57 3.26 7.19
C PHE A 114 -4.35 4.17 6.98
N ARG A 115 -3.46 3.80 6.07
CA ARG A 115 -2.32 4.58 5.60
C ARG A 115 -2.41 4.71 4.08
N ILE A 116 -2.31 5.93 3.59
CA ILE A 116 -2.45 6.24 2.17
C ILE A 116 -1.09 6.71 1.68
N ALA A 117 -0.50 6.01 0.71
CA ALA A 117 0.70 6.46 0.03
C ALA A 117 0.32 7.58 -0.94
N ILE A 118 0.82 8.80 -0.71
CA ILE A 118 0.45 10.00 -1.47
C ILE A 118 1.12 9.98 -2.85
N GLU A 119 2.43 9.73 -2.85
CA GLU A 119 3.17 9.32 -4.03
C GLU A 119 3.45 7.82 -3.90
N GLU A 120 3.43 7.12 -5.03
CA GLU A 120 3.61 5.66 -5.12
C GLU A 120 4.97 5.21 -4.51
N GLY A 121 5.20 3.90 -4.42
CA GLY A 121 6.39 3.33 -3.80
C GLY A 121 7.73 3.85 -4.36
N GLU A 122 7.75 4.36 -5.59
CA GLU A 122 8.91 4.91 -6.27
C GLU A 122 9.47 6.16 -5.60
N ALA A 123 8.65 6.91 -4.84
CA ALA A 123 9.13 8.05 -4.05
C ALA A 123 10.21 7.63 -3.03
N TRP A 124 10.11 6.41 -2.49
CA TRP A 124 11.11 5.83 -1.60
C TRP A 124 12.38 5.42 -2.34
N LEU A 125 12.23 4.83 -3.54
CA LEU A 125 13.36 4.41 -4.37
C LEU A 125 14.17 5.63 -4.82
N LEU A 126 13.48 6.67 -5.27
CA LEU A 126 14.10 7.94 -5.71
C LEU A 126 14.77 8.72 -4.57
N GLY A 127 14.46 8.37 -3.31
CA GLY A 127 15.10 8.93 -2.12
C GLY A 127 16.53 8.48 -1.88
N ASP A 128 16.93 7.32 -2.42
CA ASP A 128 18.33 6.86 -2.43
C ASP A 128 18.81 6.69 -3.88
N LYS A 129 19.21 7.81 -4.49
CA LYS A 129 19.68 7.86 -5.88
C LYS A 129 20.90 6.97 -6.11
N ASP A 130 21.74 6.80 -5.10
CA ASP A 130 22.91 5.94 -5.18
C ASP A 130 22.51 4.47 -5.16
N ALA A 131 21.51 4.07 -4.37
CA ALA A 131 20.93 2.74 -4.44
C ALA A 131 20.34 2.44 -5.81
N VAL A 132 19.62 3.40 -6.41
CA VAL A 132 19.08 3.23 -7.76
C VAL A 132 20.22 3.01 -8.77
N LYS A 133 21.30 3.78 -8.72
CA LYS A 133 22.48 3.57 -9.58
C LYS A 133 23.20 2.25 -9.34
N ARG A 134 23.26 1.78 -8.09
CA ARG A 134 23.83 0.47 -7.77
C ARG A 134 22.99 -0.67 -8.37
N ALA A 135 21.66 -0.54 -8.35
CA ALA A 135 20.75 -1.53 -8.92
C ALA A 135 20.67 -1.44 -10.47
N TYR A 136 20.75 -0.22 -11.00
CA TYR A 136 20.68 0.09 -12.43
C TYR A 136 21.87 0.98 -12.83
N PRO A 137 23.04 0.39 -13.14
CA PRO A 137 24.26 1.15 -13.46
C PRO A 137 24.09 2.15 -14.61
N ASP A 138 23.21 1.85 -15.58
CA ASP A 138 22.90 2.70 -16.72
C ASP A 138 21.80 3.75 -16.45
N ALA A 139 21.37 3.89 -15.20
CA ALA A 139 20.33 4.85 -14.83
C ALA A 139 20.74 6.28 -15.19
N LYS A 140 19.82 7.01 -15.84
CA LYS A 140 20.05 8.38 -16.30
C LYS A 140 20.16 9.33 -15.10
N SER A 141 21.39 9.73 -14.80
CA SER A 141 21.70 10.61 -13.65
C SER A 141 20.90 11.90 -13.64
N GLN A 142 20.62 12.49 -14.81
CA GLN A 142 19.85 13.73 -14.92
C GLN A 142 18.38 13.54 -14.49
N ALA A 143 17.77 12.40 -14.83
CA ALA A 143 16.40 12.10 -14.39
C ALA A 143 16.33 11.97 -12.86
N LEU A 144 17.25 11.22 -12.26
CA LEU A 144 17.34 11.06 -10.80
C LEU A 144 17.62 12.39 -10.07
N THR A 145 18.53 13.20 -10.59
CA THR A 145 18.88 14.49 -9.96
C THR A 145 17.75 15.51 -10.08
N SER A 146 16.94 15.46 -11.14
CA SER A 146 15.78 16.34 -11.33
C SER A 146 14.64 16.09 -10.32
N TYR A 147 14.59 14.91 -9.71
CA TYR A 147 13.59 14.60 -8.68
C TYR A 147 13.95 15.25 -7.35
N ARG A 148 12.98 15.93 -6.75
CA ARG A 148 13.04 16.50 -5.41
C ARG A 148 12.31 15.55 -4.45
N GLN A 149 12.98 15.13 -3.38
CA GLN A 149 12.36 14.26 -2.39
C GLN A 149 11.05 14.87 -1.87
N ASP A 150 10.03 14.01 -1.73
CA ASP A 150 8.68 14.33 -1.24
C ASP A 150 7.88 15.32 -2.12
N SER A 151 8.34 15.63 -3.34
CA SER A 151 7.49 16.37 -4.27
C SER A 151 6.39 15.47 -4.82
N ILE A 152 5.17 16.00 -4.84
CA ILE A 152 4.01 15.36 -5.47
C ILE A 152 4.18 15.47 -6.99
N CYS A 153 4.75 14.44 -7.62
CA CYS A 153 5.01 14.41 -9.05
C CYS A 153 5.17 12.96 -9.51
N GLY A 154 4.31 12.51 -10.44
CA GLY A 154 4.29 11.16 -11.01
C GLY A 154 5.60 10.38 -10.87
N THR A 155 5.75 9.69 -9.73
CA THR A 155 7.05 9.16 -9.29
C THR A 155 7.44 7.94 -10.08
N TRP A 156 6.45 7.15 -10.50
CA TRP A 156 6.69 6.02 -11.39
C TRP A 156 7.19 6.50 -12.75
N GLU A 157 6.66 7.60 -13.31
CA GLU A 157 7.18 8.16 -14.57
C GLU A 157 8.62 8.64 -14.41
N LYS A 158 8.91 9.34 -13.30
CA LYS A 158 10.26 9.81 -12.99
C LYS A 158 11.26 8.66 -12.86
N LEU A 159 10.87 7.58 -12.18
CA LEU A 159 11.71 6.40 -12.05
C LEU A 159 11.88 5.69 -13.40
N ALA A 160 10.81 5.50 -14.16
CA ALA A 160 10.85 4.89 -15.49
C ALA A 160 11.75 5.68 -16.44
N ASP A 161 11.67 7.01 -16.44
CA ASP A 161 12.56 7.87 -17.23
C ASP A 161 14.03 7.71 -16.86
N ALA A 162 14.31 7.40 -15.59
CA ALA A 162 15.66 7.13 -15.10
C ALA A 162 16.18 5.74 -15.51
N ILE A 163 15.37 4.68 -15.36
CA ILE A 163 15.86 3.29 -15.45
C ILE A 163 15.44 2.52 -16.70
N TYR A 164 14.40 2.97 -17.41
CA TYR A 164 13.87 2.27 -18.59
C TYR A 164 14.33 2.89 -19.91
N GLN A 165 14.65 2.04 -20.88
CA GLN A 165 15.13 2.47 -22.18
C GLN A 165 13.98 3.08 -23.01
N GLY A 166 13.96 4.40 -23.12
CA GLY A 166 12.85 5.15 -23.72
C GLY A 166 11.88 5.77 -22.72
N GLY A 167 12.07 5.53 -21.42
CA GLY A 167 11.31 6.16 -20.34
C GLY A 167 9.84 5.75 -20.27
N ALA A 168 9.05 6.51 -19.51
CA ALA A 168 7.64 6.22 -19.27
C ALA A 168 6.79 6.18 -20.55
N HIS A 169 7.17 6.93 -21.60
CA HIS A 169 6.43 6.97 -22.86
C HIS A 169 6.44 5.63 -23.64
N LYS A 170 7.34 4.71 -23.31
CA LYS A 170 7.39 3.38 -23.94
C LYS A 170 6.63 2.28 -23.17
N LEU A 171 6.05 2.62 -22.01
CA LEU A 171 5.31 1.71 -21.14
C LEU A 171 3.79 1.87 -21.30
#